data_AF-A0A1F4U898-F1
#
_entry.id   AF-A0A1F4U898-F1
#
_cell.length_a   1.000
_cell.length_b   1.000
_cell.length_c   1.000
_cell.angle_alpha   90.00
_cell.angle_beta   90.00
_cell.angle_gamma   90.00
#
_symmetry.space_group_name_H-M   'P 1'
#
loop_
_entity.id
_entity.type
_entity.pdbx_description
1 polymer ?
#
loop_
_entity_poly.entity_id
_entity_poly.type
_entity_poly.pdbx_seq_one_letter_code
_entity_poly.pdbx_strand_id
1 'polypeptide(L)'
;MKLLIIIAALSLCMVNLTFATDDPGELVEKVRIYKLTKELDLTTEQAVVFFPKLNEFHKIEKKFNEEKIAILHELKDLVKQNVDDKKINEVLERYEHAHRRKLEDQINKTKEMWAVLTVTQRAKFLIFQDEFNREIREIIKQIKKQQGND
;
A
#
# COMPACT_ATOMS: atom_id res chain seq x y z
N MET A 1 43.71 27.55 8.77
CA MET A 1 43.56 26.66 7.59
C MET A 1 43.03 25.27 7.94
N LYS A 2 43.56 24.59 8.98
CA LYS A 2 43.02 23.28 9.46
C LYS A 2 41.56 23.36 9.95
N LEU A 3 41.13 24.49 10.53
CA LEU A 3 39.75 24.70 11.00
C LEU A 3 38.71 24.84 9.87
N LEU A 4 39.11 25.33 8.69
CA LEU A 4 38.20 25.52 7.55
C LEU A 4 37.90 24.21 6.80
N ILE A 5 38.84 23.26 6.84
CA ILE A 5 38.68 21.93 6.24
C ILE A 5 37.68 21.07 7.04
N ILE A 6 37.64 21.25 8.36
CA ILE A 6 36.71 20.51 9.25
C ILE A 6 35.26 20.99 9.05
N ILE A 7 35.04 22.30 8.82
CA ILE A 7 33.71 22.86 8.56
C ILE A 7 33.16 22.40 7.20
N ALA A 8 34.02 22.26 6.18
CA ALA A 8 33.63 21.71 4.87
C ALA A 8 33.36 20.19 4.90
N ALA A 9 33.97 19.45 5.83
CA ALA A 9 33.71 18.02 6.02
C ALA A 9 32.41 17.75 6.80
N LEU A 10 32.07 18.64 7.75
CA LEU A 10 30.80 18.57 8.50
C LEU A 10 29.58 19.01 7.66
N SER A 11 29.76 19.95 6.73
CA SER A 11 28.69 20.32 5.78
C SER A 11 28.40 19.21 4.76
N LEU A 12 29.36 18.33 4.48
CA LEU A 12 29.19 17.18 3.57
C LEU A 12 28.43 16.00 4.23
N CYS A 13 28.40 15.91 5.56
CA CYS A 13 27.62 14.91 6.28
C CYS A 13 26.14 15.26 6.44
N MET A 14 25.76 16.54 6.29
CA MET A 14 24.36 17.00 6.48
C MET A 14 23.50 16.89 5.21
N VAL A 15 24.09 16.57 4.06
CA VAL A 15 23.39 16.59 2.76
C VAL A 15 22.84 15.23 2.31
N ASN A 16 23.18 14.10 2.96
CA ASN A 16 22.74 12.78 2.49
C ASN A 16 22.19 11.82 3.57
N LEU A 17 21.55 12.35 4.62
CA LEU A 17 20.67 11.50 5.45
C LEU A 17 19.28 12.12 5.62
N THR A 18 18.73 12.64 4.52
CA THR A 18 17.27 12.70 4.30
C THR A 18 16.75 11.36 3.79
N PHE A 19 17.27 10.23 4.30
CA PHE A 19 16.42 9.05 4.46
C PHE A 19 15.50 9.35 5.63
N ALA A 20 14.54 10.24 5.39
CA ALA A 20 13.38 10.37 6.24
C ALA A 20 12.86 8.95 6.49
N THR A 21 12.53 8.66 7.74
CA THR A 21 12.00 7.40 8.23
C THR A 21 10.74 7.05 7.44
N ASP A 22 10.88 6.41 6.27
CA ASP A 22 9.76 5.92 5.50
C ASP A 22 8.96 4.97 6.40
N ASP A 23 7.64 5.16 6.46
CA ASP A 23 6.76 4.20 7.11
C ASP A 23 7.02 2.80 6.49
N PRO A 24 7.08 1.70 7.27
CA PRO A 24 7.33 0.37 6.73
C PRO A 24 6.41 0.01 5.55
N GLY A 25 5.17 0.52 5.53
CA GLY A 25 4.26 0.36 4.39
C GLY A 25 4.74 1.07 3.13
N GLU A 26 5.26 2.30 3.25
CA GLU A 26 5.83 3.05 2.13
C GLU A 26 7.09 2.38 1.58
N LEU A 27 7.94 1.80 2.43
CA LEU A 27 9.10 1.04 1.99
C LEU A 27 8.69 -0.21 1.20
N VAL A 28 7.71 -0.97 1.70
CA VAL A 28 7.16 -2.14 0.99
C VAL A 28 6.59 -1.72 -0.37
N GLU A 29 5.92 -0.58 -0.44
CA GLU A 29 5.35 -0.07 -1.70
C GLU A 29 6.43 0.33 -2.70
N LYS A 30 7.50 1.02 -2.27
CA LYS A 30 8.65 1.33 -3.13
C LYS A 30 9.29 0.06 -3.70
N VAL A 31 9.48 -0.97 -2.86
CA VAL A 31 10.00 -2.27 -3.28
C VAL A 31 9.04 -2.96 -4.25
N ARG A 32 7.73 -2.90 -4.02
CA ARG A 32 6.71 -3.44 -4.94
C ARG A 32 6.83 -2.81 -6.32
N ILE A 33 6.84 -1.47 -6.40
CA ILE A 33 6.93 -0.74 -7.67
C ILE A 33 8.22 -1.12 -8.40
N TYR A 34 9.35 -1.17 -7.70
CA TYR A 34 10.62 -1.57 -8.30
C TYR A 34 10.57 -2.98 -8.89
N LYS A 35 10.15 -3.99 -8.10
CA LYS A 35 10.09 -5.38 -8.56
C LYS A 35 9.08 -5.54 -9.71
N LEU A 36 7.91 -4.91 -9.60
CA LEU A 36 6.88 -4.97 -10.64
C LEU A 36 7.36 -4.39 -11.97
N THR A 37 8.10 -3.26 -11.93
CA THR A 37 8.67 -2.64 -13.13
C THR A 37 9.61 -3.60 -13.85
N LYS A 38 10.43 -4.34 -13.09
CA LYS A 38 11.33 -5.35 -13.65
C LYS A 38 10.58 -6.55 -14.24
N GLU A 39 9.54 -6.99 -13.55
CA GLU A 39 8.76 -8.16 -13.98
C GLU A 39 7.99 -7.89 -15.27
N LEU A 40 7.34 -6.73 -15.35
CA LEU A 40 6.50 -6.36 -16.49
C LEU A 40 7.29 -5.91 -17.71
N ASP A 41 8.55 -5.50 -17.56
CA ASP A 41 9.39 -4.97 -18.63
C ASP A 41 8.63 -3.91 -19.46
N LEU A 42 8.10 -2.90 -18.77
CA LEU A 42 7.30 -1.85 -19.38
C LEU A 42 8.16 -0.98 -20.29
N THR A 43 7.63 -0.61 -21.46
CA THR A 43 8.23 0.48 -22.24
C THR A 43 8.07 1.81 -21.51
N THR A 44 8.89 2.80 -21.85
CA THR A 44 8.78 4.16 -21.28
C THR A 44 7.38 4.74 -21.46
N GLU A 45 6.78 4.55 -22.64
CA GLU A 45 5.43 5.02 -22.97
C GLU A 45 4.37 4.33 -22.11
N GLN A 46 4.50 3.01 -21.92
CA GLN A 46 3.60 2.27 -21.02
C GLN A 46 3.76 2.74 -19.58
N ALA A 47 4.98 2.89 -19.09
CA ALA A 47 5.30 3.26 -17.72
C ALA A 47 4.70 4.61 -17.30
N VAL A 48 4.81 5.62 -18.17
CA VAL A 48 4.26 6.97 -17.94
C VAL A 48 2.75 6.94 -17.72
N VAL A 49 2.03 6.05 -18.39
CA VAL A 49 0.56 5.91 -18.26
C VAL A 49 0.16 4.92 -17.17
N PHE A 50 0.95 3.85 -16.98
CA PHE A 50 0.64 2.76 -16.07
C PHE A 50 0.80 3.16 -14.60
N PHE A 51 1.90 3.82 -14.23
CA PHE A 51 2.16 4.12 -12.82
C PHE A 51 1.13 5.05 -12.17
N PRO A 52 0.62 6.10 -12.82
CA PRO A 52 -0.49 6.89 -12.27
C PRO A 52 -1.71 6.03 -11.94
N LYS A 53 -2.06 5.07 -12.82
CA LYS A 53 -3.19 4.15 -12.63
C LYS A 53 -2.95 3.17 -11.48
N LEU A 54 -1.73 2.64 -11.38
CA LEU A 54 -1.33 1.77 -10.27
C LEU A 54 -1.40 2.52 -8.93
N ASN A 55 -0.94 3.77 -8.89
CA ASN A 55 -1.01 4.61 -7.69
C ASN A 55 -2.47 4.85 -7.27
N GLU A 56 -3.36 5.13 -8.21
CA GLU A 56 -4.81 5.24 -7.93
C GLU A 56 -5.40 3.92 -7.43
N PHE A 57 -5.00 2.79 -8.02
CA PHE A 57 -5.40 1.46 -7.55
C PHE A 57 -5.01 1.24 -6.07
N HIS A 58 -3.78 1.59 -5.68
CA HIS A 58 -3.33 1.50 -4.29
C HIS A 58 -4.04 2.49 -3.36
N LYS A 59 -4.36 3.70 -3.85
CA LYS A 59 -5.15 4.68 -3.07
C LYS A 59 -6.56 4.18 -2.75
N ILE A 60 -7.19 3.43 -3.65
CA ILE A 60 -8.51 2.81 -3.40
C ILE A 60 -8.42 1.85 -2.20
N GLU A 61 -7.39 1.01 -2.15
CA GLU A 61 -7.17 0.09 -1.03
C GLU A 61 -6.84 0.83 0.27
N LYS A 62 -5.99 1.87 0.22
CA LYS A 62 -5.66 2.69 1.39
C LYS A 62 -6.91 3.36 1.98
N LYS A 63 -7.69 4.05 1.14
CA LYS A 63 -8.92 4.74 1.56
C LYS A 63 -9.94 3.78 2.18
N PHE A 64 -10.14 2.61 1.57
CA PHE A 64 -11.01 1.59 2.14
C PHE A 64 -10.51 1.09 3.48
N ASN A 65 -9.20 0.86 3.65
CA ASN A 65 -8.65 0.40 4.93
C ASN A 65 -8.80 1.45 6.04
N GLU A 66 -8.60 2.73 5.74
CA GLU A 66 -8.83 3.84 6.68
C GLU A 66 -10.30 3.89 7.13
N GLU A 67 -11.24 3.87 6.18
CA GLU A 67 -12.68 3.87 6.44
C GLU A 67 -13.12 2.62 7.21
N LYS A 68 -12.62 1.45 6.82
CA LYS A 68 -12.87 0.17 7.50
C LYS A 68 -12.44 0.21 8.96
N ILE A 69 -11.24 0.72 9.25
CA ILE A 69 -10.74 0.79 10.63
C ILE A 69 -11.68 1.64 11.49
N ALA A 70 -12.10 2.81 10.98
CA ALA A 70 -13.03 3.67 11.69
C ALA A 70 -14.38 2.98 11.96
N ILE A 71 -14.96 2.34 10.94
CA ILE A 71 -16.24 1.61 11.05
C ILE A 71 -16.14 0.46 12.05
N LEU A 72 -15.05 -0.32 12.02
CA LEU A 72 -14.87 -1.44 12.94
C LEU A 72 -14.65 -1.00 14.39
N HIS A 73 -13.98 0.14 14.61
CA HIS A 73 -13.89 0.74 15.94
C HIS A 73 -15.26 1.17 16.46
N GLU A 74 -16.07 1.84 15.63
CA GLU A 74 -17.43 2.23 15.97
C GLU A 74 -18.30 1.02 16.32
N LEU A 75 -18.28 -0.04 15.49
CA LEU A 75 -19.00 -1.29 15.78
C LEU A 75 -18.55 -1.93 17.10
N LYS A 76 -17.24 -1.95 17.36
CA LYS A 76 -16.70 -2.49 18.61
C LYS A 76 -17.23 -1.74 19.83
N ASP A 77 -17.37 -0.42 19.74
CA ASP A 77 -17.89 0.41 20.83
C ASP A 77 -19.40 0.23 21.00
N LEU A 78 -20.17 0.18 19.91
CA LEU A 78 -21.62 -0.08 19.95
C LEU A 78 -21.94 -1.44 20.58
N VAL A 79 -21.20 -2.48 20.21
CA VAL A 79 -21.35 -3.83 20.77
C VAL A 79 -21.01 -3.85 22.26
N LYS A 80 -19.92 -3.19 22.67
CA LYS A 80 -19.56 -3.08 24.10
C LYS A 80 -20.60 -2.35 24.95
N GLN A 81 -21.25 -1.34 24.35
CA GLN A 81 -22.25 -0.51 25.03
C GLN A 81 -23.65 -1.14 25.01
N ASN A 82 -23.83 -2.33 24.42
CA ASN A 82 -25.13 -2.99 24.23
C ASN A 82 -26.19 -2.04 23.64
N VAL A 83 -25.79 -1.26 22.64
CA VAL A 83 -26.69 -0.34 21.93
C VAL A 83 -27.71 -1.14 21.11
N ASP A 84 -28.90 -0.56 20.92
CA ASP A 84 -29.98 -1.15 20.11
C ASP A 84 -29.53 -1.56 18.69
N ASP A 85 -30.07 -2.69 18.24
CA ASP A 85 -29.73 -3.36 16.98
C ASP A 85 -29.89 -2.45 15.76
N LYS A 86 -30.83 -1.50 15.80
CA LYS A 86 -31.01 -0.56 14.69
C LYS A 86 -29.75 0.25 14.39
N LYS A 87 -29.08 0.76 15.42
CA LYS A 87 -27.84 1.55 15.24
C LYS A 87 -26.68 0.69 14.78
N ILE A 88 -26.61 -0.56 15.26
CA ILE A 88 -25.61 -1.52 14.79
C ILE A 88 -25.81 -1.79 13.29
N ASN A 89 -27.06 -2.02 12.87
CA ASN A 89 -27.40 -2.24 11.46
C ASN A 89 -27.03 -1.06 10.56
N GLU A 90 -27.26 0.19 10.99
CA GLU A 90 -26.86 1.38 10.23
C GLU A 90 -25.34 1.42 9.97
N VAL A 91 -24.52 0.99 10.94
CA VAL A 91 -23.06 0.94 10.78
C VAL A 91 -22.61 -0.26 9.94
N LEU A 92 -23.31 -1.40 10.03
CA LEU A 92 -23.08 -2.55 9.15
C LEU A 92 -23.36 -2.21 7.69
N GLU A 93 -24.47 -1.51 7.39
CA GLU A 93 -24.79 -1.05 6.04
C GLU A 93 -23.69 -0.12 5.47
N ARG A 94 -23.12 0.74 6.30
CA ARG A 94 -21.96 1.57 5.92
C ARG A 94 -20.74 0.73 5.55
N TYR A 95 -20.45 -0.31 6.32
CA TYR A 95 -19.36 -1.25 6.00
C TYR A 95 -19.59 -1.92 4.64
N GLU A 96 -20.78 -2.47 4.41
CA GLU A 96 -21.14 -3.13 3.17
C GLU A 96 -21.06 -2.19 1.96
N HIS A 97 -21.58 -0.97 2.11
CA HIS A 97 -21.50 0.05 1.08
C HIS A 97 -20.05 0.44 0.76
N ALA A 98 -19.21 0.67 1.77
CA ALA A 98 -17.80 0.96 1.58
C ALA A 98 -17.07 -0.18 0.86
N HIS A 99 -17.37 -1.43 1.21
CA HIS A 99 -16.80 -2.61 0.57
C HIS A 99 -17.21 -2.73 -0.90
N ARG A 100 -18.51 -2.54 -1.19
CA ARG A 100 -19.05 -2.61 -2.56
C ARG A 100 -18.43 -1.54 -3.46
N ARG A 101 -18.37 -0.30 -2.98
CA ARG A 101 -17.70 0.82 -3.66
C ARG A 101 -16.23 0.50 -3.96
N LYS A 102 -15.50 -0.04 -2.99
CA LYS A 102 -14.10 -0.45 -3.17
C LYS A 102 -13.93 -1.48 -4.29
N LEU A 103 -14.82 -2.48 -4.36
CA LEU A 103 -14.77 -3.50 -5.40
C LEU A 103 -15.04 -2.91 -6.79
N GLU A 104 -16.05 -2.05 -6.91
CA GLU A 104 -16.39 -1.35 -8.16
C GLU A 104 -15.23 -0.48 -8.65
N ASP A 105 -14.67 0.33 -7.76
CA ASP A 105 -13.51 1.19 -8.05
C ASP A 105 -12.30 0.36 -8.49
N GLN A 106 -12.02 -0.76 -7.82
CA GLN A 106 -10.92 -1.67 -8.19
C GLN A 106 -11.14 -2.29 -9.56
N ILE A 107 -12.34 -2.81 -9.85
CA ILE A 107 -12.66 -3.40 -11.16
C ILE A 107 -12.45 -2.37 -12.28
N ASN A 108 -12.94 -1.15 -12.10
CA ASN A 108 -12.80 -0.09 -13.09
C ASN A 108 -11.32 0.29 -13.28
N LYS A 109 -10.58 0.45 -12.20
CA LYS A 109 -9.15 0.80 -12.29
C LYS A 109 -8.31 -0.32 -12.90
N THR A 110 -8.61 -1.58 -12.59
CA THR A 110 -7.96 -2.74 -13.21
C THR A 110 -8.20 -2.77 -14.72
N LYS A 111 -9.41 -2.48 -15.20
CA LYS A 111 -9.69 -2.38 -16.65
C LYS A 111 -8.83 -1.30 -17.31
N GLU A 112 -8.70 -0.13 -16.68
CA GLU A 112 -7.84 0.93 -17.19
C GLU A 112 -6.36 0.53 -17.24
N MET A 113 -5.87 -0.20 -16.23
CA MET A 113 -4.50 -0.72 -16.22
C MET A 113 -4.29 -1.76 -17.34
N TRP A 114 -5.25 -2.66 -17.53
CA TRP A 114 -5.18 -3.67 -18.59
C TRP A 114 -5.15 -3.07 -19.98
N ALA A 115 -5.82 -1.94 -20.21
CA ALA A 115 -5.77 -1.23 -21.50
C ALA A 115 -4.33 -0.80 -21.90
N VAL A 116 -3.42 -0.65 -20.94
CA VAL A 116 -2.02 -0.26 -21.16
C VAL A 116 -1.11 -1.48 -21.37
N LEU A 117 -1.46 -2.62 -20.77
CA LEU A 117 -0.62 -3.81 -20.72
C LEU A 117 -0.98 -4.82 -21.83
N THR A 118 0.06 -5.49 -22.36
CA THR A 118 -0.12 -6.68 -23.21
C THR A 118 -0.71 -7.84 -22.39
N VAL A 119 -1.27 -8.85 -23.06
CA VAL A 119 -1.84 -10.03 -22.39
C VAL A 119 -0.80 -10.73 -21.50
N THR A 120 0.44 -10.88 -21.97
CA THR A 120 1.53 -11.45 -21.18
C THR A 120 1.85 -10.61 -19.94
N GLN A 121 1.92 -9.28 -20.09
CA GLN A 121 2.15 -8.38 -18.94
C GLN A 121 1.00 -8.43 -17.93
N ARG A 122 -0.26 -8.58 -18.37
CA ARG A 122 -1.40 -8.77 -17.45
C ARG A 122 -1.26 -10.06 -16.64
N ALA A 123 -0.88 -11.16 -17.29
CA ALA A 123 -0.64 -12.43 -16.60
C ALA A 123 0.49 -12.31 -15.57
N LYS A 124 1.62 -11.72 -15.98
CA LYS A 124 2.74 -11.43 -15.07
C LYS A 124 2.35 -10.57 -13.88
N PHE A 125 1.55 -9.53 -14.11
CA PHE A 125 1.05 -8.66 -13.03
C PHE A 125 0.27 -9.45 -11.98
N LEU A 126 -0.64 -10.33 -12.41
CA LEU A 126 -1.45 -11.14 -11.50
C LEU A 126 -0.59 -12.13 -10.70
N ILE A 127 0.36 -12.80 -11.37
CA ILE A 127 1.30 -13.73 -10.70
C ILE A 127 2.13 -12.95 -9.68
N PHE A 128 2.77 -11.86 -10.10
CA PHE A 128 3.57 -11.01 -9.23
C PHE A 128 2.79 -10.54 -8.00
N GLN A 129 1.53 -10.11 -8.18
CA GLN A 129 0.72 -9.60 -7.07
C GLN A 129 0.45 -10.67 -6.00
N ASP A 130 0.19 -11.90 -6.40
CA ASP A 130 0.02 -13.03 -5.48
C ASP A 130 1.33 -13.37 -4.75
N GLU A 131 2.43 -13.50 -5.50
CA GLU A 131 3.73 -13.89 -4.98
C GLU A 131 4.28 -12.84 -4.01
N PHE A 132 4.21 -11.56 -4.38
CA PHE A 132 4.67 -10.46 -3.55
C PHE A 132 3.87 -10.36 -2.24
N ASN A 133 2.54 -10.51 -2.31
CA ASN A 133 1.70 -10.49 -1.10
C ASN A 133 1.97 -11.69 -0.19
N ARG A 134 2.30 -12.85 -0.76
CA ARG A 134 2.75 -14.02 0.01
C ARG A 134 4.10 -13.74 0.68
N GLU A 135 5.08 -13.23 -0.06
CA GLU A 135 6.41 -12.86 0.45
C GLU A 135 6.32 -11.89 1.64
N ILE A 136 5.58 -10.78 1.49
CA ILE A 136 5.41 -9.79 2.55
C ILE A 136 4.73 -10.39 3.79
N ARG A 137 3.72 -11.25 3.61
CA ARG A 137 3.06 -11.92 4.74
C ARG A 137 4.02 -12.82 5.51
N GLU A 138 4.88 -13.57 4.83
CA GLU A 138 5.88 -14.42 5.48
C GLU A 138 6.94 -13.60 6.21
N ILE A 139 7.40 -12.49 5.63
CA ILE A 139 8.32 -11.55 6.29
C ILE A 139 7.69 -11.01 7.58
N ILE A 140 6.44 -10.54 7.53
CA ILE A 140 5.74 -10.01 8.72
C ILE A 140 5.59 -11.10 9.80
N LYS A 141 5.27 -12.34 9.43
CA LYS A 141 5.19 -13.46 10.37
C LYS A 141 6.53 -13.73 11.06
N GLN A 142 7.62 -13.72 10.30
CA GLN A 142 8.97 -13.93 10.84
C GLN A 142 9.37 -12.85 11.84
N ILE A 143 9.12 -11.58 11.52
CA ILE A 143 9.37 -10.44 12.41
C ILE A 143 8.59 -10.60 13.73
N LYS A 144 7.29 -10.93 13.64
CA LYS A 144 6.46 -11.15 14.84
C LYS A 144 6.95 -12.31 15.71
N LYS A 145 7.43 -13.39 15.09
CA LYS A 145 7.99 -14.54 15.81
C LYS A 145 9.28 -14.19 16.56
N GLN A 146 10.12 -13.33 15.98
CA GLN A 146 11.34 -12.86 16.64
C GLN A 146 11.02 -11.94 17.83
N GLN A 147 10.04 -11.05 17.69
CA GLN A 147 9.64 -10.11 18.75
C GLN A 147 8.85 -10.74 19.91
N GLY A 148 8.22 -11.89 19.69
CA GLY A 148 7.47 -12.62 20.73
C GLY A 148 8.27 -13.71 21.45
N ASN A 149 9.57 -13.84 21.15
CA ASN A 149 10.49 -14.78 21.79
C ASN A 149 11.46 -14.09 22.77
N ASP A 150 11.23 -12.80 23.06
CA ASP A 150 11.84 -12.00 24.13
C ASP A 150 10.77 -11.68 25.20
#